data_AF-A0AAN7E4H9-F1
#
_entry.id   AF-A0AAN7E4H9-F1
#
_cell.length_a   1.000
_cell.length_b   1.000
_cell.length_c   1.000
_cell.angle_alpha   90.00
_cell.angle_beta   90.00
_cell.angle_gamma   90.00
#
_symmetry.space_group_name_H-M   'P 1'
#
loop_
_entity.id
_entity.type
_entity.pdbx_description
1 polymer ?
#
loop_
_entity_poly.entity_id
_entity_poly.type
_entity_poly.pdbx_seq_one_letter_code
_entity_poly.pdbx_strand_id
1 'polypeptide(L)'
;MLKSAGVHCEGKPHLWVSEDGTYEEEANKKEKSKIWDKTRTKLVCAVLSLPVPPGSENPSGKDVNGEIRDNLAQKSIHKFLLVGYDKSGTSTIYKQAKILYGIPFSEDERQTIKLLIQRKLFGYLGILLEGREQFEEESLLEKRKRCVINKSGPSGDTIQIDDTTIYSVGARVRAFSDWLLQVLLSDNLETIFPAATCEYAPFIEEMWKDTAIQATYNRRNELQMLPRVATYFLDRAVEISRTDYEPSDMDILYADGINSSNSLTCVDFSFPKSTQDDSLRYQLIRVHPRTLGEHCKWLDMFEDTDIVLFCVALTDYDEYSVDRNGVLTNKMLASKELFESIVTHPTFENKNFLLILNKFDLLVEKIKQVPLTHCEWFRDLKPVVSPNCHTSTYPSLAQRASHYIGMKFKELFHSLTDNKLFVSPVIGLENDTVDEALRYAREIIMREEEEEPYLNRELFSTDSEASSCFLLENDLHV
;
A
#
# COMPACT_ATOMS: atom_id res chain seq x y z
N MET A 1 -34.53 24.94 1.11
CA MET A 1 -34.24 25.85 -0.02
C MET A 1 -35.01 27.16 0.00
N LEU A 2 -36.35 27.18 -0.02
CA LEU A 2 -37.10 28.45 -0.07
C LEU A 2 -36.94 29.31 1.20
N LYS A 3 -37.03 28.72 2.40
CA LYS A 3 -36.73 29.44 3.67
C LYS A 3 -35.29 29.96 3.72
N SER A 4 -34.32 29.19 3.22
CA SER A 4 -32.90 29.60 3.16
C SER A 4 -32.64 30.69 2.12
N ALA A 5 -33.50 30.82 1.09
CA ALA A 5 -33.52 31.91 0.11
C ALA A 5 -34.28 33.16 0.60
N GLY A 6 -34.68 33.20 1.88
CA GLY A 6 -35.37 34.34 2.51
C GLY A 6 -36.85 34.46 2.14
N VAL A 7 -37.47 33.40 1.60
CA VAL A 7 -38.91 33.37 1.33
C VAL A 7 -39.65 33.15 2.65
N HIS A 8 -40.54 34.07 3.02
CA HIS A 8 -41.43 33.90 4.17
C HIS A 8 -42.44 32.79 3.84
N CYS A 9 -42.30 31.65 4.51
CA CYS A 9 -43.23 30.54 4.42
C CYS A 9 -43.95 30.43 5.77
N GLU A 10 -44.93 31.30 6.02
CA GLU A 10 -45.89 31.13 7.11
C GLU A 10 -47.20 30.55 6.56
N GLY A 11 -47.70 29.48 7.18
CA GLY A 11 -48.86 28.72 6.71
C GLY A 11 -48.54 27.57 5.74
N LYS A 12 -49.57 27.03 5.06
CA LYS A 12 -49.45 26.15 3.88
C LYS A 12 -49.65 26.96 2.59
N PRO A 13 -48.70 27.80 2.16
CA PRO A 13 -48.83 28.51 0.90
C PRO A 13 -48.60 27.54 -0.27
N HIS A 14 -49.46 27.60 -1.28
CA HIS A 14 -49.24 26.99 -2.59
C HIS A 14 -48.38 27.96 -3.41
N LEU A 15 -47.13 27.55 -3.67
CA LEU A 15 -46.14 28.32 -4.44
C LEU A 15 -45.97 27.65 -5.80
N TRP A 16 -46.09 28.43 -6.87
CA TRP A 16 -45.80 27.99 -8.23
C TRP A 16 -44.39 28.45 -8.59
N VAL A 17 -43.57 27.52 -9.09
CA VAL A 17 -42.21 27.81 -9.58
C VAL A 17 -42.18 27.52 -11.06
N SER A 18 -41.83 28.53 -11.85
CA SER A 18 -41.67 28.42 -13.31
C SER A 18 -40.32 27.81 -13.66
N GLU A 19 -40.18 27.27 -14.88
CA GLU A 19 -38.95 26.61 -15.35
C GLU A 19 -37.70 27.51 -15.31
N ASP A 20 -37.88 28.83 -15.37
CA ASP A 20 -36.81 29.83 -15.26
C ASP A 20 -36.42 30.18 -13.81
N GLY A 21 -37.03 29.51 -12.82
CA GLY A 21 -36.76 29.71 -11.40
C GLY A 21 -37.44 30.92 -10.77
N THR A 22 -38.39 31.55 -11.45
CA THR A 22 -39.31 32.53 -10.84
C THR A 22 -40.34 31.82 -9.98
N TYR A 23 -40.79 32.45 -8.89
CA TYR A 23 -41.85 31.89 -8.05
C TYR A 23 -42.91 32.91 -7.69
N GLU A 24 -44.16 32.46 -7.69
CA GLU A 24 -45.33 33.26 -7.36
C GLU A 24 -46.13 32.63 -6.22
N GLU A 25 -46.74 33.50 -5.39
CA GLU A 25 -47.60 33.12 -4.29
C GLU A 25 -49.05 33.48 -4.64
N GLU A 26 -49.95 32.49 -4.57
CA GLU A 26 -51.28 32.51 -5.21
C GLU A 26 -52.20 33.68 -4.80
N ALA A 27 -51.92 34.36 -3.68
CA ALA A 27 -52.76 35.43 -3.14
C ALA A 27 -52.29 36.88 -3.42
N ASN A 28 -51.13 37.08 -4.06
CA ASN A 28 -50.66 38.44 -4.36
C ASN A 28 -49.82 38.45 -5.64
N LYS A 29 -50.34 39.01 -6.74
CA LYS A 29 -49.66 39.19 -8.04
C LYS A 29 -48.53 40.22 -7.96
N LYS A 30 -47.52 39.95 -7.14
CA LYS A 30 -46.23 40.66 -7.16
C LYS A 30 -45.17 39.62 -7.51
N GLU A 31 -44.66 39.71 -8.74
CA GLU A 31 -43.48 38.98 -9.18
C GLU A 31 -42.36 39.19 -8.16
N LYS A 32 -41.87 38.09 -7.58
CA LYS A 32 -40.70 38.10 -6.73
C LYS A 32 -39.58 37.37 -7.45
N SER A 33 -38.46 38.09 -7.58
CA SER A 33 -37.13 37.71 -8.10
C SER A 33 -36.83 36.21 -8.21
N LYS A 34 -36.09 35.83 -9.26
CA LYS A 34 -35.56 34.47 -9.48
C LYS A 34 -34.81 33.93 -8.26
N ILE A 35 -35.09 32.67 -7.90
CA ILE A 35 -34.53 31.99 -6.73
C ILE A 35 -33.00 31.84 -6.85
N TRP A 36 -32.53 31.63 -8.08
CA TRP A 36 -31.13 31.35 -8.42
C TRP A 36 -30.23 32.59 -8.41
N ASP A 37 -30.79 33.78 -8.58
CA ASP A 37 -30.02 35.03 -8.59
C ASP A 37 -29.61 35.45 -7.17
N LYS A 38 -30.19 34.84 -6.13
CA LYS A 38 -29.84 35.15 -4.74
C LYS A 38 -28.54 34.46 -4.34
N THR A 39 -27.58 35.24 -3.87
CA THR A 39 -26.23 34.80 -3.46
C THR A 39 -26.25 33.67 -2.43
N ARG A 40 -27.19 33.68 -1.49
CA ARG A 40 -27.35 32.59 -0.49
C ARG A 40 -27.76 31.26 -1.13
N THR A 41 -28.59 31.29 -2.17
CA THR A 41 -29.02 30.08 -2.89
C THR A 41 -27.84 29.50 -3.69
N LYS A 42 -27.05 30.35 -4.36
CA LYS A 42 -25.83 29.92 -5.08
C LYS A 42 -24.85 29.20 -4.15
N LEU A 43 -24.66 29.74 -2.94
CA LEU A 43 -23.76 29.13 -1.95
C LEU A 43 -24.27 27.77 -1.44
N VAL A 44 -25.58 27.65 -1.19
CA VAL A 44 -26.20 26.38 -0.77
C VAL A 44 -26.15 25.33 -1.89
N CYS A 45 -26.34 25.74 -3.15
CA CYS A 45 -26.22 24.82 -4.29
C CYS A 45 -24.78 24.33 -4.50
N ALA A 46 -23.77 25.18 -4.28
CA ALA A 46 -22.37 24.79 -4.34
C ALA A 46 -22.01 23.78 -3.24
N VAL A 47 -22.48 24.00 -2.00
CA VAL A 47 -22.24 23.10 -0.87
C VAL A 47 -22.97 21.76 -1.02
N LEU A 48 -24.14 21.75 -1.65
CA LEU A 48 -24.96 20.55 -1.82
C LEU A 48 -24.84 19.90 -3.21
N SER A 49 -23.92 20.40 -4.06
CA SER A 49 -23.67 19.92 -5.42
C SER A 49 -24.94 19.81 -6.29
N LEU A 50 -25.84 20.80 -6.17
CA LEU A 50 -27.09 20.82 -6.93
C LEU A 50 -26.91 21.53 -8.27
N PRO A 51 -27.51 21.03 -9.36
CA PRO A 51 -27.39 21.64 -10.68
C PRO A 51 -28.06 23.03 -10.70
N VAL A 52 -27.33 24.05 -11.18
CA VAL A 52 -27.84 25.41 -11.36
C VAL A 52 -27.99 25.68 -12.86
N PRO A 53 -29.13 26.22 -13.34
CA PRO A 53 -29.35 26.44 -14.76
C PRO A 53 -28.39 27.50 -15.33
N PRO A 54 -27.87 27.31 -16.57
CA PRO A 54 -26.95 28.24 -17.21
C PRO A 54 -27.71 29.47 -17.73
N GLY A 55 -27.42 30.68 -17.18
CA GLY A 55 -28.02 31.92 -17.70
C GLY A 55 -28.11 33.14 -16.79
N SER A 56 -27.18 33.38 -15.87
CA SER A 56 -27.09 34.69 -15.17
C SER A 56 -25.72 35.35 -15.41
N GLU A 57 -25.60 36.11 -16.48
CA GLU A 57 -24.47 37.03 -16.72
C GLU A 57 -24.60 38.27 -15.82
N ASN A 58 -23.49 38.68 -15.20
CA ASN A 58 -23.37 39.88 -14.37
C ASN A 58 -23.28 41.15 -15.25
N PRO A 59 -23.93 42.27 -14.89
CA PRO A 59 -23.54 43.58 -15.40
C PRO A 59 -22.79 44.36 -14.32
N SER A 60 -21.48 44.50 -14.48
CA SER A 60 -20.74 45.77 -14.36
C SER A 60 -19.25 45.49 -14.10
N GLY A 61 -18.43 45.90 -15.05
CA GLY A 61 -17.00 45.78 -15.00
C GLY A 61 -16.37 46.65 -13.91
N LYS A 62 -15.54 46.02 -13.09
CA LYS A 62 -14.20 46.46 -12.70
C LYS A 62 -13.50 45.24 -12.09
N ASP A 63 -12.26 45.03 -12.52
CA ASP A 63 -11.28 44.05 -12.00
C ASP A 63 -11.41 42.57 -12.44
N VAL A 64 -11.49 42.32 -13.75
CA VAL A 64 -11.35 40.96 -14.36
C VAL A 64 -9.91 40.62 -14.79
N ASN A 65 -8.92 41.48 -14.48
CA ASN A 65 -7.51 41.14 -14.73
C ASN A 65 -6.85 40.32 -13.61
N GLY A 66 -7.57 40.03 -12.52
CA GLY A 66 -7.11 39.15 -11.43
C GLY A 66 -7.43 37.66 -11.66
N GLU A 67 -8.61 37.34 -12.18
CA GLU A 67 -9.10 35.95 -12.26
C GLU A 67 -8.69 35.20 -13.54
N ILE A 68 -8.28 35.90 -14.60
CA ILE A 68 -7.70 35.25 -15.79
C ILE A 68 -6.24 34.82 -15.53
N ARG A 69 -5.58 35.38 -14.50
CA ARG A 69 -4.23 34.95 -14.09
C ARG A 69 -4.23 33.71 -13.18
N ASP A 70 -5.35 33.37 -12.56
CA ASP A 70 -5.44 32.17 -11.71
C ASP A 70 -5.78 30.90 -12.50
N ASN A 71 -6.40 31.02 -13.68
CA ASN A 71 -6.56 29.88 -14.61
C ASN A 71 -5.27 29.55 -15.39
N LEU A 72 -4.32 30.49 -15.46
CA LEU A 72 -3.01 30.27 -16.08
C LEU A 72 -1.97 29.73 -15.06
N ALA A 73 -2.33 29.65 -13.78
CA ALA A 73 -1.50 29.12 -12.69
C ALA A 73 -1.88 27.70 -12.28
N GLN A 74 -2.77 27.02 -13.04
CA GLN A 74 -2.88 25.58 -12.98
C GLN A 74 -1.68 24.98 -13.70
N LYS A 75 -0.50 25.06 -13.05
CA LYS A 75 0.66 24.22 -13.37
C LYS A 75 0.14 22.80 -13.59
N SER A 76 0.47 22.20 -14.73
CA SER A 76 0.09 20.82 -15.08
C SER A 76 0.35 19.94 -13.86
N ILE A 77 -0.72 19.36 -13.32
CA ILE A 77 -0.61 18.37 -12.25
C ILE A 77 -0.54 17.03 -12.93
N HIS A 78 0.61 16.37 -12.87
CA HIS A 78 0.75 15.02 -13.39
C HIS A 78 0.26 14.02 -12.34
N LYS A 79 -0.67 13.13 -12.71
CA LYS A 79 -1.31 12.17 -11.82
C LYS A 79 -0.73 10.77 -12.04
N PHE A 80 -0.16 10.20 -10.99
CA PHE A 80 0.39 8.85 -10.96
C PHE A 80 -0.60 7.90 -10.27
N LEU A 81 -1.02 6.84 -10.95
CA LEU A 81 -1.91 5.84 -10.38
C LEU A 81 -1.13 4.65 -9.83
N LEU A 82 -1.01 4.55 -8.50
CA LEU A 82 -0.38 3.42 -7.83
C LEU A 82 -1.39 2.33 -7.49
N VAL A 83 -1.23 1.18 -8.14
CA VAL A 83 -2.12 0.03 -8.03
C VAL A 83 -1.31 -1.26 -7.99
N GLY A 84 -1.86 -2.33 -7.41
CA GLY A 84 -1.19 -3.62 -7.34
C GLY A 84 -2.03 -4.63 -6.57
N TYR A 85 -1.63 -5.90 -6.62
CA TYR A 85 -2.33 -6.95 -5.87
C TYR A 85 -2.20 -6.75 -4.35
N ASP A 86 -3.04 -7.45 -3.57
CA ASP A 86 -3.05 -7.33 -2.12
C ASP A 86 -1.66 -7.64 -1.53
N LYS A 87 -1.19 -6.80 -0.61
CA LYS A 87 0.15 -6.87 0.02
C LYS A 87 1.35 -6.82 -0.96
N SER A 88 1.17 -6.34 -2.19
CA SER A 88 2.28 -6.04 -3.12
C SER A 88 3.25 -4.98 -2.58
N GLY A 89 2.76 -4.08 -1.73
CA GLY A 89 3.52 -3.01 -1.07
C GLY A 89 3.19 -1.60 -1.57
N THR A 90 2.09 -1.41 -2.30
CA THR A 90 1.57 -0.08 -2.68
C THR A 90 1.40 0.86 -1.49
N SER A 91 0.90 0.36 -0.36
CA SER A 91 0.76 1.13 0.89
C SER A 91 2.12 1.61 1.42
N THR A 92 3.13 0.74 1.39
CA THR A 92 4.49 1.08 1.83
C THR A 92 5.12 2.14 0.92
N ILE A 93 5.04 1.97 -0.40
CA ILE A 93 5.55 2.95 -1.37
C ILE A 93 4.84 4.30 -1.20
N TYR A 94 3.52 4.31 -1.01
CA TYR A 94 2.76 5.54 -0.78
C TYR A 94 3.20 6.27 0.50
N LYS A 95 3.38 5.54 1.60
CA LYS A 95 3.89 6.10 2.87
C LYS A 95 5.33 6.60 2.72
N GLN A 96 6.18 5.85 2.02
CA GLN A 96 7.56 6.25 1.74
C GLN A 96 7.59 7.54 0.91
N ALA A 97 6.71 7.69 -0.07
CA ALA A 97 6.58 8.93 -0.84
C ALA A 97 6.16 10.10 0.04
N LYS A 98 5.20 9.92 0.98
CA LYS A 98 4.84 10.97 1.95
C LYS A 98 6.06 11.41 2.76
N ILE A 99 6.83 10.46 3.30
CA ILE A 99 8.04 10.74 4.09
C ILE A 99 9.09 11.47 3.23
N LEU A 100 9.39 10.94 2.04
CA LEU A 100 10.41 11.46 1.14
C LEU A 100 10.15 12.91 0.71
N TYR A 101 8.90 13.23 0.38
CA TYR A 101 8.53 14.58 -0.07
C TYR A 101 8.06 15.50 1.08
N GLY A 102 8.30 15.11 2.33
CA GLY A 102 8.02 15.94 3.50
C GLY A 102 6.53 16.21 3.75
N ILE A 103 5.66 15.29 3.33
CA ILE A 103 4.21 15.39 3.54
C ILE A 103 3.88 14.76 4.89
N PRO A 104 3.42 15.56 5.88
CA PRO A 104 3.13 15.05 7.21
C PRO A 104 1.96 14.06 7.19
N PHE A 105 2.02 13.06 8.06
CA PHE A 105 0.84 12.25 8.41
C PHE A 105 -0.07 13.07 9.32
N SER A 106 -1.39 13.01 9.08
CA SER A 106 -2.36 13.66 9.97
C SER A 106 -2.34 12.99 11.34
N GLU A 107 -2.82 13.70 12.38
CA GLU A 107 -2.89 13.13 13.73
C GLU A 107 -3.77 11.87 13.76
N ASP A 108 -4.89 11.87 13.03
CA ASP A 108 -5.76 10.70 12.90
C ASP A 108 -5.07 9.52 12.22
N GLU A 109 -4.27 9.77 11.17
CA GLU A 109 -3.44 8.75 10.52
C GLU A 109 -2.43 8.18 11.52
N ARG A 110 -1.67 9.05 12.21
CA ARG A 110 -0.64 8.64 13.20
C ARG A 110 -1.25 7.82 14.32
N GLN A 111 -2.40 8.24 14.84
CA GLN A 111 -3.10 7.50 15.88
C GLN A 111 -3.61 6.15 15.38
N THR A 112 -4.21 6.09 14.19
CA THR A 112 -4.63 4.82 13.58
C THR A 112 -3.44 3.89 13.36
N ILE A 113 -2.29 4.44 12.94
CA ILE A 113 -1.04 3.70 12.76
C ILE A 113 -0.53 3.13 14.08
N LYS A 114 -0.48 3.96 15.12
CA LYS A 114 -0.08 3.57 16.47
C LYS A 114 -0.90 2.39 16.98
N LEU A 115 -2.22 2.48 16.85
CA LEU A 115 -3.15 1.42 17.26
C LEU A 115 -2.92 0.12 16.48
N LEU A 116 -2.69 0.21 15.16
CA LEU A 116 -2.39 -0.99 14.39
C LEU A 116 -1.10 -1.66 14.84
N ILE A 117 -0.03 -0.88 15.04
CA ILE A 117 1.27 -1.40 15.47
C ILE A 117 1.13 -2.13 16.80
N GLN A 118 0.44 -1.51 17.75
CA GLN A 118 0.16 -2.13 19.04
C GLN A 118 -0.65 -3.42 18.88
N ARG A 119 -1.75 -3.40 18.12
CA ARG A 119 -2.55 -4.61 17.85
C ARG A 119 -1.70 -5.74 17.25
N LYS A 120 -0.85 -5.42 16.27
CA LYS A 120 0.07 -6.39 15.66
C LYS A 120 1.07 -6.95 16.66
N LEU A 121 1.64 -6.09 17.51
CA LEU A 121 2.55 -6.51 18.55
C LEU A 121 1.91 -7.55 19.47
N PHE A 122 0.68 -7.31 19.96
CA PHE A 122 -0.03 -8.29 20.79
C PHE A 122 -0.36 -9.58 20.05
N GLY A 123 -0.68 -9.51 18.74
CA GLY A 123 -0.80 -10.70 17.90
C GLY A 123 0.50 -11.50 17.82
N TYR A 124 1.64 -10.83 17.63
CA TYR A 124 2.96 -11.48 17.58
C TYR A 124 3.36 -12.08 18.93
N LEU A 125 3.06 -11.39 20.03
CA LEU A 125 3.27 -11.92 21.38
C LEU A 125 2.41 -13.15 21.64
N GLY A 126 1.16 -13.15 21.17
CA GLY A 126 0.29 -14.34 21.23
C GLY A 126 0.89 -15.55 20.54
N ILE A 127 1.35 -15.38 19.29
CA ILE A 127 2.01 -16.45 18.52
C ILE A 127 3.28 -16.93 19.24
N LEU A 128 4.05 -16.02 19.83
CA LEU A 128 5.25 -16.36 20.60
C LEU A 128 4.91 -17.19 21.85
N LEU A 129 3.81 -16.85 22.53
CA LEU A 129 3.36 -17.58 23.73
C LEU A 129 2.82 -18.97 23.39
N GLU A 130 2.05 -19.10 22.32
CA GLU A 130 1.61 -20.39 21.78
C GLU A 130 2.81 -21.26 21.38
N GLY A 131 3.79 -20.66 20.68
CA GLY A 131 5.05 -21.33 20.34
C GLY A 131 5.83 -21.81 21.58
N ARG A 132 5.79 -21.06 22.68
CA ARG A 132 6.41 -21.46 23.95
C ARG A 132 5.72 -22.69 24.55
N GLU A 133 4.39 -22.76 24.52
CA GLU A 133 3.65 -23.95 24.98
C GLU A 133 3.99 -25.18 24.13
N GLN A 134 4.08 -25.01 22.81
CA GLN A 134 4.48 -26.07 21.89
C GLN A 134 5.89 -26.59 22.19
N PHE A 135 6.86 -25.70 22.42
CA PHE A 135 8.23 -26.11 22.75
C PHE A 135 8.36 -26.72 24.15
N GLU A 136 7.53 -26.30 25.11
CA GLU A 136 7.45 -26.93 26.44
C GLU A 136 6.98 -28.38 26.32
N GLU A 137 5.90 -28.64 25.56
CA GLU A 137 5.40 -29.99 25.30
C GLU A 137 6.44 -30.87 24.59
N GLU A 138 7.10 -30.35 23.55
CA GLU A 138 8.19 -31.03 22.83
C GLU A 138 9.31 -31.43 23.81
N SER A 139 9.77 -30.49 24.65
CA SER A 139 10.84 -30.72 25.62
C SER A 139 10.49 -31.78 26.66
N LEU A 140 9.24 -31.78 27.16
CA LEU A 140 8.74 -32.78 28.10
C LEU A 140 8.67 -34.17 27.45
N LEU A 141 8.21 -34.26 26.21
CA LEU A 141 8.16 -35.51 25.45
C LEU A 141 9.56 -36.08 25.21
N GLU A 142 10.54 -35.24 24.87
CA GLU A 142 11.94 -35.67 24.74
C GLU A 142 12.53 -36.17 26.05
N LYS A 143 12.31 -35.46 27.16
CA LYS A 143 12.74 -35.90 28.50
C LYS A 143 12.14 -37.27 28.83
N ARG A 144 10.84 -37.47 28.60
CA ARG A 144 10.16 -38.75 28.82
C ARG A 144 10.76 -39.87 27.97
N LYS A 145 11.05 -39.63 26.69
CA LYS A 145 11.70 -40.60 25.80
C LYS A 145 13.10 -40.98 26.28
N ARG A 146 13.94 -40.01 26.67
CA ARG A 146 15.29 -40.28 27.24
C ARG A 146 15.22 -41.12 28.51
N CYS A 147 14.26 -40.86 29.40
CA CYS A 147 14.06 -41.68 30.60
C CYS A 147 13.64 -43.12 30.30
N VAL A 148 12.80 -43.35 29.29
CA VAL A 148 12.39 -44.72 28.88
C VAL A 148 13.58 -45.51 28.34
N ILE A 149 14.48 -44.87 27.57
CA ILE A 149 15.69 -45.51 27.05
C ILE A 149 16.66 -45.87 28.20
N ASN A 150 16.86 -44.96 29.16
CA ASN A 150 17.78 -45.15 30.28
C ASN A 150 17.28 -46.17 31.34
N LYS A 151 15.99 -46.51 31.36
CA LYS A 151 15.39 -47.52 32.25
C LYS A 151 15.60 -48.98 31.82
N SER A 152 16.32 -49.22 30.72
CA SER A 152 16.65 -50.59 30.24
C SER A 152 17.86 -51.23 30.95
N GLY A 153 18.48 -50.55 31.92
CA GLY A 153 19.49 -51.12 32.82
C GLY A 153 18.91 -51.47 34.22
N PRO A 154 19.45 -52.49 34.93
CA PRO A 154 18.86 -52.99 36.17
C PRO A 154 19.27 -52.09 37.35
N SER A 155 18.54 -51.01 37.59
CA SER A 155 18.57 -50.31 38.88
C SER A 155 17.24 -49.62 39.14
N GLY A 156 16.56 -50.07 40.18
CA GLY A 156 15.21 -49.65 40.56
C GLY A 156 15.22 -48.42 41.46
N ASP A 157 15.71 -47.29 40.96
CA ASP A 157 15.50 -46.00 41.61
C ASP A 157 14.42 -45.21 40.86
N THR A 158 13.37 -44.84 41.59
CA THR A 158 12.26 -44.02 41.08
C THR A 158 12.74 -42.57 41.04
N ILE A 159 13.40 -42.17 39.96
CA ILE A 159 13.78 -40.76 39.72
C ILE A 159 12.50 -39.93 39.67
N GLN A 160 12.30 -39.03 40.64
CA GLN A 160 11.30 -37.97 40.54
C GLN A 160 11.68 -37.10 39.34
N ILE A 161 10.86 -37.13 38.30
CA ILE A 161 11.04 -36.28 37.14
C ILE A 161 10.57 -34.90 37.57
N ASP A 162 11.50 -33.96 37.68
CA ASP A 162 11.15 -32.55 37.76
C ASP A 162 10.56 -32.13 36.41
N ASP A 163 9.26 -31.84 36.40
CA ASP A 163 8.50 -31.43 35.22
C ASP A 163 8.87 -30.01 34.75
N THR A 164 9.82 -29.33 35.41
CA THR A 164 10.31 -28.03 34.97
C THR A 164 11.14 -28.15 33.69
N THR A 165 10.84 -27.32 32.71
CA THR A 165 11.63 -27.17 31.48
C THR A 165 12.22 -25.76 31.39
N ILE A 166 13.10 -25.55 30.42
CA ILE A 166 13.59 -24.19 30.11
C ILE A 166 12.46 -23.25 29.64
N TYR A 167 11.30 -23.82 29.28
CA TYR A 167 10.11 -23.10 28.82
C TYR A 167 9.08 -22.89 29.94
N SER A 168 9.34 -23.37 31.16
CA SER A 168 8.40 -23.23 32.27
C SER A 168 8.39 -21.78 32.78
N VAL A 169 7.20 -21.18 32.75
CA VAL A 169 6.97 -19.79 33.18
C VAL A 169 6.40 -19.72 34.60
N GLY A 170 6.65 -18.59 35.28
CA GLY A 170 6.04 -18.27 36.57
C GLY A 170 4.53 -18.06 36.49
N ALA A 171 3.84 -18.14 37.64
CA ALA A 171 2.37 -18.05 37.71
C ALA A 171 1.79 -16.74 37.12
N ARG A 172 2.51 -15.61 37.26
CA ARG A 172 2.06 -14.32 36.72
C ARG A 172 2.12 -14.27 35.19
N VAL A 173 3.26 -14.69 34.62
CA VAL A 173 3.44 -14.76 33.15
C VAL A 173 2.46 -15.76 32.54
N ARG A 174 2.20 -16.89 33.23
CA ARG A 174 1.16 -17.84 32.83
C ARG A 174 -0.22 -17.22 32.79
N ALA A 175 -0.65 -16.55 33.87
CA ALA A 175 -1.98 -15.90 33.90
C ALA A 175 -2.14 -14.84 32.80
N PHE A 176 -1.09 -14.07 32.52
CA PHE A 176 -1.09 -13.11 31.39
C PHE A 176 -1.16 -13.82 30.03
N SER A 177 -0.39 -14.91 29.87
CA SER A 177 -0.42 -15.74 28.66
C SER A 177 -1.82 -16.26 28.38
N ASP A 178 -2.45 -16.88 29.37
CA ASP A 178 -3.79 -17.45 29.27
C ASP A 178 -4.82 -16.36 28.91
N TRP A 179 -4.72 -15.19 29.55
CA TRP A 179 -5.57 -14.05 29.25
C TRP A 179 -5.39 -13.56 27.81
N LEU A 180 -4.15 -13.35 27.36
CA LEU A 180 -3.87 -12.82 26.01
C LEU A 180 -4.35 -13.81 24.94
N LEU A 181 -4.10 -15.11 25.13
CA LEU A 181 -4.59 -16.15 24.23
C LEU A 181 -6.12 -16.19 24.19
N GLN A 182 -6.81 -16.06 25.33
CA GLN A 182 -8.28 -15.95 25.36
C GLN A 182 -8.80 -14.72 24.61
N VAL A 183 -8.12 -13.57 24.75
CA VAL A 183 -8.47 -12.34 24.02
C VAL A 183 -8.31 -12.54 22.51
N LEU A 184 -7.21 -13.16 22.08
CA LEU A 184 -6.94 -13.46 20.67
C LEU A 184 -7.96 -14.43 20.08
N LEU A 185 -8.38 -15.46 20.83
CA LEU A 185 -9.39 -16.43 20.41
C LEU A 185 -10.80 -15.82 20.30
N SER A 186 -11.09 -14.77 21.06
CA SER A 186 -12.41 -14.15 21.09
C SER A 186 -12.63 -13.12 19.97
N ASP A 187 -11.62 -12.87 19.12
CA ASP A 187 -11.58 -11.81 18.09
C ASP A 187 -11.98 -10.41 18.60
N ASN A 188 -11.89 -10.20 19.91
CA ASN A 188 -12.21 -8.95 20.60
C ASN A 188 -11.01 -8.00 20.65
N LEU A 189 -10.03 -8.19 19.77
CA LEU A 189 -8.85 -7.34 19.70
C LEU A 189 -9.22 -5.88 19.41
N GLU A 190 -10.25 -5.64 18.61
CA GLU A 190 -10.69 -4.28 18.25
C GLU A 190 -11.40 -3.54 19.40
N THR A 191 -12.00 -4.28 20.35
CA THR A 191 -12.70 -3.69 21.50
C THR A 191 -11.81 -3.52 22.72
N ILE A 192 -10.73 -4.31 22.84
CA ILE A 192 -9.83 -4.30 24.00
C ILE A 192 -8.62 -3.36 23.79
N PHE A 193 -8.15 -3.22 22.55
CA PHE A 193 -7.03 -2.34 22.18
C PHE A 193 -7.58 -1.16 21.35
N PRO A 194 -7.84 0.02 21.97
CA PRO A 194 -6.78 0.89 22.54
C PRO A 194 -6.77 1.11 24.05
N ALA A 195 -7.86 0.79 24.76
CA ALA A 195 -8.11 1.32 26.11
C ALA A 195 -7.16 0.74 27.16
N ALA A 196 -6.64 -0.47 26.93
CA ALA A 196 -5.89 -1.22 27.93
C ALA A 196 -4.39 -1.38 27.62
N THR A 197 -3.90 -0.94 26.44
CA THR A 197 -2.48 -1.08 26.07
C THR A 197 -1.53 -0.45 27.09
N CYS A 198 -1.96 0.66 27.70
CA CYS A 198 -1.25 1.41 28.73
C CYS A 198 -1.02 0.62 30.03
N GLU A 199 -1.92 -0.30 30.39
CA GLU A 199 -1.85 -1.05 31.64
C GLU A 199 -0.94 -2.29 31.52
N TYR A 200 -0.68 -2.75 30.30
CA TYR A 200 0.06 -3.98 30.06
C TYR A 200 1.57 -3.78 29.89
N ALA A 201 2.08 -2.56 29.68
CA ALA A 201 3.51 -2.32 29.48
C ALA A 201 4.43 -2.94 30.57
N PRO A 202 4.12 -2.82 31.88
CA PRO A 202 4.94 -3.46 32.92
C PRO A 202 4.91 -4.99 32.85
N PHE A 203 3.77 -5.56 32.44
CA PHE A 203 3.63 -7.01 32.25
C PHE A 203 4.40 -7.50 31.03
N ILE A 204 4.38 -6.74 29.93
CA ILE A 204 5.21 -7.03 28.75
C ILE A 204 6.69 -6.97 29.13
N GLU A 205 7.11 -6.00 29.94
CA GLU A 205 8.49 -5.90 30.41
C GLU A 205 8.90 -7.08 31.30
N GLU A 206 8.03 -7.51 32.23
CA GLU A 206 8.28 -8.71 33.05
C GLU A 206 8.37 -9.97 32.19
N MET A 207 7.41 -10.16 31.28
CA MET A 207 7.35 -11.29 30.38
C MET A 207 8.57 -11.34 29.44
N TRP A 208 8.99 -10.20 28.89
CA TRP A 208 10.13 -10.14 27.97
C TRP A 208 11.46 -10.47 28.66
N LYS A 209 11.57 -10.24 29.98
CA LYS A 209 12.74 -10.64 30.79
C LYS A 209 12.75 -12.12 31.17
N ASP A 210 11.63 -12.83 30.98
CA ASP A 210 11.51 -14.25 31.35
C ASP A 210 12.39 -15.14 30.43
N THR A 211 13.11 -16.07 31.05
CA THR A 211 14.05 -16.95 30.34
C THR A 211 13.37 -17.89 29.35
N ALA A 212 12.14 -18.33 29.65
CA ALA A 212 11.36 -19.18 28.76
C ALA A 212 10.98 -18.42 27.48
N ILE A 213 10.54 -17.17 27.63
CA ILE A 213 10.14 -16.32 26.51
C ILE A 213 11.35 -16.01 25.63
N GLN A 214 12.50 -15.69 26.22
CA GLN A 214 13.75 -15.49 25.47
C GLN A 214 14.23 -16.78 24.77
N ALA A 215 14.10 -17.95 25.42
CA ALA A 215 14.44 -19.23 24.80
C ALA A 215 13.53 -19.54 23.59
N THR A 216 12.24 -19.24 23.68
CA THR A 216 11.30 -19.37 22.56
C THR A 216 11.61 -18.36 21.45
N TYR A 217 11.93 -17.11 21.79
CA TYR A 217 12.27 -16.06 20.82
C TYR A 217 13.53 -16.39 20.01
N ASN A 218 14.51 -17.07 20.61
CA ASN A 218 15.69 -17.56 19.91
C ASN A 218 15.36 -18.63 18.85
N ARG A 219 14.27 -19.37 19.04
CA ARG A 219 13.73 -20.37 18.11
C ARG A 219 12.58 -19.82 17.23
N ARG A 220 12.38 -18.49 17.18
CA ARG A 220 11.25 -17.87 16.47
C ARG A 220 11.12 -18.25 15.00
N ASN A 221 12.22 -18.60 14.33
CA ASN A 221 12.22 -19.02 12.93
C ASN A 221 11.50 -20.37 12.69
N GLU A 222 11.28 -21.15 13.74
CA GLU A 222 10.53 -22.41 13.70
C GLU A 222 9.01 -22.16 13.79
N LEU A 223 8.59 -20.95 14.21
CA LEU A 223 7.18 -20.58 14.37
C LEU A 223 6.58 -20.16 13.02
N GLN A 224 5.86 -21.08 12.38
CA GLN A 224 5.29 -20.86 11.03
C GLN A 224 4.33 -19.67 10.94
N MET A 225 3.57 -19.41 12.01
CA MET A 225 2.58 -18.32 12.04
C MET A 225 3.20 -16.95 12.33
N LEU A 226 4.47 -16.89 12.76
CA LEU A 226 5.12 -15.64 13.10
C LEU A 226 5.73 -15.00 11.83
N PRO A 227 5.22 -13.87 11.35
CA PRO A 227 5.77 -13.26 10.16
C PRO A 227 7.16 -12.66 10.46
N ARG A 228 8.05 -12.62 9.47
CA ARG A 228 9.42 -12.10 9.65
C ARG A 228 9.48 -10.70 10.23
N VAL A 229 8.58 -9.82 9.78
CA VAL A 229 8.43 -8.44 10.29
C VAL A 229 8.14 -8.38 11.79
N ALA A 230 7.61 -9.44 12.39
CA ALA A 230 7.36 -9.49 13.82
C ALA A 230 8.64 -9.28 14.64
N THR A 231 9.81 -9.73 14.13
CA THR A 231 11.11 -9.53 14.80
C THR A 231 11.34 -8.04 15.10
N TYR A 232 11.11 -7.17 14.11
CA TYR A 232 11.28 -5.72 14.26
C TYR A 232 10.44 -5.14 15.41
N PHE A 233 9.18 -5.57 15.53
CA PHE A 233 8.28 -5.07 16.58
C PHE A 233 8.51 -5.76 17.94
N LEU A 234 8.84 -7.05 17.94
CA LEU A 234 9.10 -7.82 19.16
C LEU A 234 10.37 -7.34 19.87
N ASP A 235 11.42 -7.01 19.13
CA ASP A 235 12.65 -6.42 19.69
C ASP A 235 12.38 -5.09 20.42
N ARG A 236 11.30 -4.40 20.06
CA ARG A 236 10.83 -3.14 20.66
C ARG A 236 9.52 -3.29 21.43
N ALA A 237 9.15 -4.50 21.83
CA ALA A 237 7.85 -4.78 22.48
C ALA A 237 7.60 -3.90 23.71
N VAL A 238 8.62 -3.72 24.54
CA VAL A 238 8.54 -2.90 25.75
C VAL A 238 8.35 -1.42 25.41
N GLU A 239 9.01 -0.90 24.38
CA GLU A 239 8.88 0.49 23.95
C GLU A 239 7.49 0.77 23.36
N ILE A 240 7.05 -0.08 22.43
CA ILE A 240 5.76 0.06 21.71
C ILE A 240 4.54 -0.05 22.64
N SER A 241 4.68 -0.81 23.73
CA SER A 241 3.61 -0.98 24.72
C SER A 241 3.43 0.22 25.66
N ARG A 242 4.37 1.19 25.68
CA ARG A 242 4.27 2.37 26.55
C ARG A 242 3.19 3.35 26.07
N THR A 243 2.73 4.19 27.00
CA THR A 243 1.71 5.21 26.76
C THR A 243 2.22 6.37 25.90
N ASP A 244 3.50 6.70 26.08
CA ASP A 244 4.24 7.76 25.39
C ASP A 244 4.83 7.32 24.05
N TYR A 245 4.54 6.09 23.61
CA TYR A 245 5.02 5.57 22.33
C TYR A 245 4.47 6.40 21.17
N GLU A 246 5.35 6.96 20.35
CA GLU A 246 5.01 7.63 19.10
C GLU A 246 5.67 6.88 17.93
N PRO A 247 4.90 6.43 16.92
CA PRO A 247 5.48 5.71 15.79
C PRO A 247 6.53 6.54 15.06
N SER A 248 7.72 5.97 14.91
CA SER A 248 8.74 6.50 14.01
C SER A 248 8.34 6.28 12.55
N ASP A 249 8.99 6.98 11.62
CA ASP A 249 8.77 6.77 10.18
C ASP A 249 8.96 5.30 9.77
N MET A 250 9.94 4.63 10.37
CA MET A 250 10.19 3.22 10.10
C MET A 250 9.10 2.31 10.67
N ASP A 251 8.52 2.66 11.82
CA ASP A 251 7.34 1.96 12.37
C ASP A 251 6.15 2.10 11.43
N ILE A 252 5.94 3.30 10.87
CA ILE A 252 4.86 3.59 9.93
C ILE A 252 5.01 2.75 8.65
N LEU A 253 6.24 2.58 8.16
CA LEU A 253 6.57 1.79 6.97
C LEU A 253 6.38 0.27 7.20
N TYR A 254 6.86 -0.27 8.31
CA TYR A 254 6.65 -1.68 8.67
C TYR A 254 5.21 -2.01 9.03
N ALA A 255 4.42 -1.01 9.44
CA ALA A 255 3.02 -1.17 9.74
C ALA A 255 2.18 -1.31 8.46
N ASP A 256 2.28 -2.48 7.83
CA ASP A 256 1.46 -2.82 6.68
C ASP A 256 -0.02 -3.02 7.07
N GLY A 257 -0.98 -2.69 6.22
CA GLY A 257 -2.41 -2.90 6.49
C GLY A 257 -3.13 -1.80 7.26
N ILE A 258 -2.56 -0.59 7.38
CA ILE A 258 -3.28 0.58 7.95
C ILE A 258 -4.24 1.15 6.91
N ASN A 259 -3.89 1.00 5.63
CA ASN A 259 -4.73 1.39 4.51
C ASN A 259 -5.39 0.15 3.88
N SER A 260 -5.70 -0.87 4.70
CA SER A 260 -6.58 -1.98 4.33
C SER A 260 -8.07 -1.59 4.40
N SER A 261 -8.37 -0.37 4.87
CA SER A 261 -9.64 0.25 4.53
C SER A 261 -9.72 0.33 3.00
N ASN A 262 -10.89 0.06 2.43
CA ASN A 262 -11.16 0.11 0.98
C ASN A 262 -11.07 1.56 0.42
N SER A 263 -10.16 2.38 0.93
CA SER A 263 -10.11 3.81 0.73
C SER A 263 -9.10 4.19 -0.35
N LEU A 264 -9.56 5.09 -1.22
CA LEU A 264 -8.76 5.86 -2.17
C LEU A 264 -7.97 6.91 -1.39
N THR A 265 -6.64 6.95 -1.57
CA THR A 265 -5.77 7.94 -0.90
C THR A 265 -4.93 8.66 -1.93
N CYS A 266 -4.86 9.99 -1.86
CA CYS A 266 -4.00 10.79 -2.73
C CYS A 266 -3.10 11.75 -1.94
N VAL A 267 -1.92 12.01 -2.47
CA VAL A 267 -1.00 13.05 -1.99
C VAL A 267 -0.44 13.85 -3.14
N ASP A 268 -0.30 15.16 -2.93
CA ASP A 268 0.34 16.06 -3.89
C ASP A 268 1.79 16.30 -3.46
N PHE A 269 2.73 16.26 -4.40
CA PHE A 269 4.16 16.45 -4.16
C PHE A 269 4.84 17.17 -5.33
N SER A 270 6.09 17.57 -5.11
CA SER A 270 6.98 18.13 -6.13
C SER A 270 8.37 17.58 -5.94
N PHE A 271 9.06 17.21 -7.02
CA PHE A 271 10.43 16.75 -6.92
C PHE A 271 11.36 17.88 -6.45
N PRO A 272 12.36 17.57 -5.59
CA PRO A 272 13.39 18.54 -5.22
C PRO A 272 14.10 19.06 -6.47
N LYS A 273 14.36 20.38 -6.50
CA LYS A 273 14.85 21.11 -7.67
C LYS A 273 16.08 20.44 -8.30
N SER A 274 15.90 19.85 -9.48
CA SER A 274 16.97 19.68 -10.47
C SER A 274 16.88 20.85 -11.46
N THR A 275 18.02 21.23 -12.01
CA THR A 275 18.41 22.58 -12.42
C THR A 275 17.65 23.29 -13.56
N GLN A 276 16.45 22.87 -13.99
CA GLN A 276 15.76 23.61 -15.07
C GLN A 276 14.22 23.53 -15.18
N ASP A 277 13.50 22.84 -14.28
CA ASP A 277 12.03 22.83 -14.32
C ASP A 277 11.42 23.40 -13.04
N ASP A 278 11.11 24.69 -13.10
CA ASP A 278 10.36 25.35 -12.06
C ASP A 278 8.89 24.92 -12.12
N SER A 279 8.52 24.03 -11.18
CA SER A 279 7.19 23.93 -10.56
C SER A 279 6.16 22.92 -11.10
N LEU A 280 6.57 21.83 -11.72
CA LEU A 280 5.63 20.74 -12.00
C LEU A 280 5.12 20.13 -10.69
N ARG A 281 3.79 19.96 -10.58
CA ARG A 281 3.15 19.31 -9.45
C ARG A 281 2.79 17.90 -9.85
N TYR A 282 2.96 16.98 -8.91
CA TYR A 282 2.64 15.58 -9.10
C TYR A 282 1.63 15.15 -8.04
N GLN A 283 0.71 14.28 -8.42
CA GLN A 283 -0.27 13.70 -7.51
C GLN A 283 -0.14 12.19 -7.55
N LEU A 284 0.21 11.58 -6.42
CA LEU A 284 0.24 10.13 -6.28
C LEU A 284 -1.11 9.65 -5.74
N ILE A 285 -1.83 8.89 -6.55
CA ILE A 285 -3.13 8.31 -6.21
C ILE A 285 -2.94 6.82 -5.96
N ARG A 286 -3.13 6.36 -4.72
CA ARG A 286 -3.07 4.93 -4.38
C ARG A 286 -4.48 4.34 -4.32
N VAL A 287 -4.68 3.27 -5.07
CA VAL A 287 -5.95 2.53 -5.13
C VAL A 287 -5.76 1.12 -4.57
N HIS A 288 -6.65 0.73 -3.66
CA HIS A 288 -6.67 -0.64 -3.16
C HIS A 288 -7.36 -1.55 -4.20
N PRO A 289 -6.84 -2.76 -4.51
CA PRO A 289 -7.43 -3.63 -5.54
C PRO A 289 -8.90 -3.99 -5.26
N ARG A 290 -9.27 -4.16 -3.99
CA ARG A 290 -10.68 -4.34 -3.56
C ARG A 290 -11.62 -3.19 -3.95
N THR A 291 -11.11 -1.97 -4.05
CA THR A 291 -11.88 -0.78 -4.43
C THR A 291 -12.09 -0.72 -5.94
N LEU A 292 -11.32 -1.44 -6.75
CA LEU A 292 -11.53 -1.48 -8.20
C LEU A 292 -12.83 -2.21 -8.59
N GLY A 293 -13.40 -2.98 -7.66
CA GLY A 293 -14.56 -3.84 -7.92
C GLY A 293 -14.20 -5.08 -8.75
N GLU A 294 -15.14 -6.02 -8.84
CA GLU A 294 -14.99 -7.17 -9.74
C GLU A 294 -14.79 -6.67 -11.18
N HIS A 295 -13.73 -7.15 -11.84
CA HIS A 295 -13.32 -6.75 -13.19
C HIS A 295 -12.94 -5.27 -13.35
N CYS A 296 -12.51 -4.61 -12.26
CA CYS A 296 -11.97 -3.26 -12.32
C CYS A 296 -12.94 -2.18 -12.86
N LYS A 297 -14.24 -2.33 -12.62
CA LYS A 297 -15.30 -1.42 -13.10
C LYS A 297 -15.15 0.04 -12.68
N TRP A 298 -14.39 0.34 -11.63
CA TRP A 298 -14.21 1.71 -11.15
C TRP A 298 -12.96 2.38 -11.73
N LEU A 299 -12.31 1.76 -12.72
CA LEU A 299 -11.17 2.36 -13.40
C LEU A 299 -11.51 3.60 -14.22
N ASP A 300 -12.76 3.72 -14.70
CA ASP A 300 -13.25 4.90 -15.42
C ASP A 300 -13.04 6.21 -14.64
N MET A 301 -12.97 6.15 -13.30
CA MET A 301 -12.71 7.31 -12.45
C MET A 301 -11.27 7.86 -12.55
N PHE A 302 -10.37 7.14 -13.21
CA PHE A 302 -8.94 7.44 -13.30
C PHE A 302 -8.48 7.76 -14.73
N GLU A 303 -9.38 8.17 -15.62
CA GLU A 303 -9.07 8.58 -17.00
C GLU A 303 -8.02 9.70 -17.08
N ASP A 304 -8.07 10.64 -16.14
CA ASP A 304 -7.12 11.76 -16.05
C ASP A 304 -5.70 11.36 -15.58
N THR A 305 -5.40 10.08 -15.38
CA THR A 305 -4.07 9.67 -14.92
C THR A 305 -3.08 9.62 -16.07
N ASP A 306 -1.86 10.13 -15.87
CA ASP A 306 -0.85 10.20 -16.94
C ASP A 306 -0.07 8.89 -17.05
N ILE A 307 0.24 8.27 -15.91
CA ILE A 307 0.97 7.00 -15.85
C ILE A 307 0.39 6.08 -14.77
N VAL A 308 0.34 4.78 -15.10
CA VAL A 308 -0.03 3.72 -14.16
C VAL A 308 1.22 3.07 -13.58
N LEU A 309 1.37 3.17 -12.27
CA LEU A 309 2.40 2.49 -11.49
C LEU A 309 1.84 1.17 -10.96
N PHE A 310 2.13 0.06 -11.65
CA PHE A 310 1.66 -1.25 -11.24
C PHE A 310 2.69 -1.97 -10.37
N CYS A 311 2.37 -2.22 -9.10
CA CYS A 311 3.27 -2.82 -8.12
C CYS A 311 3.05 -4.32 -7.98
N VAL A 312 4.14 -5.09 -8.11
CA VAL A 312 4.20 -6.54 -7.95
C VAL A 312 5.20 -6.88 -6.86
N ALA A 313 4.79 -7.72 -5.90
CA ALA A 313 5.73 -8.27 -4.93
C ALA A 313 6.50 -9.45 -5.54
N LEU A 314 7.82 -9.33 -5.61
CA LEU A 314 8.70 -10.38 -6.13
C LEU A 314 8.68 -11.66 -5.29
N THR A 315 8.14 -11.64 -4.08
CA THR A 315 8.02 -12.81 -3.20
C THR A 315 6.75 -13.63 -3.43
N ASP A 316 5.83 -13.15 -4.27
CA ASP A 316 4.49 -13.76 -4.39
C ASP A 316 4.47 -15.05 -5.24
N TYR A 317 5.59 -15.43 -5.86
CA TYR A 317 5.66 -16.58 -6.78
C TYR A 317 5.40 -17.94 -6.11
N ASP A 318 5.62 -18.06 -4.81
CA ASP A 318 5.36 -19.25 -3.99
C ASP A 318 4.39 -18.97 -2.83
N GLU A 319 3.76 -17.80 -2.82
CA GLU A 319 2.72 -17.47 -1.83
C GLU A 319 1.33 -17.71 -2.40
N TYR A 320 0.41 -18.10 -1.52
CA TYR A 320 -0.98 -18.37 -1.89
C TYR A 320 -1.93 -17.51 -1.07
N SER A 321 -3.05 -17.16 -1.69
CA SER A 321 -4.19 -16.49 -1.07
C SER A 321 -5.43 -17.34 -1.27
N VAL A 322 -6.29 -17.37 -0.26
CA VAL A 322 -7.61 -18.00 -0.36
C VAL A 322 -8.60 -16.94 -0.83
N ASP A 323 -9.28 -17.20 -1.94
CA ASP A 323 -10.33 -16.31 -2.44
C ASP A 323 -11.62 -16.39 -1.59
N ARG A 324 -12.65 -15.62 -1.94
CA ARG A 324 -13.95 -15.67 -1.23
C ARG A 324 -14.65 -17.04 -1.33
N ASN A 325 -14.27 -17.85 -2.31
CA ASN A 325 -14.87 -19.14 -2.59
C ASN A 325 -14.08 -20.30 -1.94
N GLY A 326 -13.02 -20.00 -1.19
CA GLY A 326 -12.17 -21.00 -0.54
C GLY A 326 -11.12 -21.62 -1.47
N VAL A 327 -10.98 -21.13 -2.70
CA VAL A 327 -9.99 -21.61 -3.67
C VAL A 327 -8.63 -21.01 -3.36
N LEU A 328 -7.63 -21.87 -3.28
CA LEU A 328 -6.25 -21.49 -3.06
C LEU A 328 -5.62 -21.06 -4.40
N THR A 329 -5.32 -19.78 -4.54
CA THR A 329 -4.70 -19.21 -5.76
C THR A 329 -3.33 -18.67 -5.44
N ASN A 330 -2.35 -18.92 -6.32
CA ASN A 330 -1.01 -18.35 -6.20
C ASN A 330 -1.09 -16.83 -6.37
N LYS A 331 -0.45 -16.06 -5.48
CA LYS A 331 -0.54 -14.60 -5.46
C LYS A 331 0.07 -13.96 -6.70
N MET A 332 1.15 -14.52 -7.24
CA MET A 332 1.74 -14.02 -8.50
C MET A 332 0.78 -14.20 -9.68
N LEU A 333 0.06 -15.32 -9.75
CA LEU A 333 -0.97 -15.54 -10.77
C LEU A 333 -2.16 -14.58 -10.59
N ALA A 334 -2.62 -14.37 -9.36
CA ALA A 334 -3.68 -13.40 -9.09
C ALA A 334 -3.24 -11.95 -9.43
N SER A 335 -1.97 -11.62 -9.19
CA SER A 335 -1.38 -10.34 -9.60
C SER A 335 -1.28 -10.20 -11.12
N LYS A 336 -1.00 -11.30 -11.83
CA LYS A 336 -1.01 -11.35 -13.30
C LYS A 336 -2.42 -11.09 -13.85
N GLU A 337 -3.43 -11.79 -13.34
CA GLU A 337 -4.83 -11.59 -13.76
C GLU A 337 -5.31 -10.16 -13.51
N LEU A 338 -4.95 -9.58 -12.36
CA LEU A 338 -5.23 -8.17 -12.07
C LEU A 338 -4.53 -7.23 -13.06
N PHE A 339 -3.26 -7.51 -13.40
CA PHE A 339 -2.53 -6.72 -14.40
C PHE A 339 -3.20 -6.77 -15.77
N GLU A 340 -3.56 -7.98 -16.24
CA GLU A 340 -4.31 -8.16 -17.50
C GLU A 340 -5.60 -7.34 -17.49
N SER A 341 -6.40 -7.44 -16.42
CA SER A 341 -7.66 -6.70 -16.29
C SER A 341 -7.50 -5.19 -16.34
N ILE A 342 -6.40 -4.64 -15.81
CA ILE A 342 -6.13 -3.19 -15.82
C ILE A 342 -5.63 -2.77 -17.21
N VAL A 343 -4.69 -3.51 -17.79
CA VAL A 343 -4.09 -3.19 -19.08
C VAL A 343 -5.10 -3.26 -20.22
N THR A 344 -6.04 -4.21 -20.19
CA THR A 344 -7.09 -4.31 -21.21
C THR A 344 -8.25 -3.33 -21.01
N HIS A 345 -8.21 -2.49 -19.97
CA HIS A 345 -9.31 -1.58 -19.67
C HIS A 345 -9.31 -0.39 -20.63
N PRO A 346 -10.45 0.00 -21.25
CA PRO A 346 -10.51 1.08 -22.24
C PRO A 346 -9.96 2.42 -21.75
N THR A 347 -10.15 2.74 -20.45
CA THR A 347 -9.64 3.97 -19.82
C THR A 347 -8.12 4.14 -19.93
N PHE A 348 -7.38 3.04 -20.03
CA PHE A 348 -5.92 3.06 -20.10
C PHE A 348 -5.36 2.71 -21.48
N GLU A 349 -6.22 2.75 -22.51
CA GLU A 349 -5.79 2.66 -23.89
C GLU A 349 -4.78 3.79 -24.17
N ASN A 350 -3.60 3.43 -24.70
CA ASN A 350 -2.48 4.34 -24.96
C ASN A 350 -1.89 5.07 -23.75
N LYS A 351 -2.16 4.63 -22.51
CA LYS A 351 -1.50 5.17 -21.31
C LYS A 351 -0.19 4.44 -21.03
N ASN A 352 0.76 5.13 -20.42
CA ASN A 352 2.02 4.53 -20.00
C ASN A 352 1.88 3.68 -18.73
N PHE A 353 2.66 2.60 -18.69
CA PHE A 353 2.75 1.71 -17.54
C PHE A 353 4.20 1.61 -17.05
N LEU A 354 4.40 1.83 -15.76
CA LEU A 354 5.62 1.49 -15.04
C LEU A 354 5.35 0.34 -14.07
N LEU A 355 5.98 -0.79 -14.33
CA LEU A 355 5.98 -1.96 -13.45
C LEU A 355 7.00 -1.76 -12.32
N ILE A 356 6.50 -1.74 -11.09
CA ILE A 356 7.32 -1.70 -9.88
C ILE A 356 7.49 -3.13 -9.36
N LEU A 357 8.72 -3.64 -9.39
CA LEU A 357 9.08 -4.94 -8.83
C LEU A 357 9.56 -4.78 -7.38
N ASN A 358 8.62 -4.86 -6.44
CA ASN A 358 8.85 -4.59 -5.03
C ASN A 358 9.35 -5.81 -4.24
N LYS A 359 9.86 -5.58 -3.02
CA LYS A 359 10.39 -6.60 -2.08
C LYS A 359 11.61 -7.33 -2.65
N PHE A 360 12.44 -6.61 -3.38
CA PHE A 360 13.67 -7.16 -3.96
C PHE A 360 14.63 -7.71 -2.88
N ASP A 361 14.71 -7.02 -1.74
CA ASP A 361 15.43 -7.45 -0.53
C ASP A 361 15.01 -8.85 -0.06
N LEU A 362 13.70 -9.09 0.03
CA LEU A 362 13.17 -10.40 0.45
C LEU A 362 13.38 -11.48 -0.60
N LEU A 363 13.35 -11.13 -1.90
CA LEU A 363 13.66 -12.07 -2.98
C LEU A 363 15.09 -12.62 -2.86
N VAL A 364 16.06 -11.79 -2.45
CA VAL A 364 17.48 -12.19 -2.30
C VAL A 364 17.65 -13.38 -1.36
N GLU A 365 16.85 -13.43 -0.30
CA GLU A 365 16.86 -14.54 0.65
C GLU A 365 16.01 -15.71 0.17
N LYS A 366 14.80 -15.43 -0.34
CA LYS A 366 13.81 -16.44 -0.71
C LYS A 366 14.27 -17.33 -1.86
N ILE A 367 14.91 -16.74 -2.87
CA ILE A 367 15.34 -17.46 -4.09
C ILE A 367 16.40 -18.53 -3.82
N LYS A 368 17.11 -18.45 -2.68
CA LYS A 368 18.08 -19.46 -2.25
C LYS A 368 17.39 -20.71 -1.69
N GLN A 369 16.14 -20.58 -1.24
CA GLN A 369 15.37 -21.64 -0.59
C GLN A 369 14.34 -22.24 -1.56
N VAL A 370 13.65 -21.39 -2.32
CA VAL A 370 12.58 -21.80 -3.24
C VAL A 370 12.90 -21.28 -4.65
N PRO A 371 13.02 -22.14 -5.67
CA PRO A 371 13.25 -21.70 -7.04
C PRO A 371 11.98 -21.10 -7.66
N LEU A 372 12.15 -20.17 -8.62
CA LEU A 372 11.01 -19.54 -9.34
C LEU A 372 10.09 -20.55 -10.05
N THR A 373 10.61 -21.72 -10.43
CA THR A 373 9.85 -22.79 -11.11
C THR A 373 8.70 -23.34 -10.28
N HIS A 374 8.60 -22.99 -8.99
CA HIS A 374 7.46 -23.31 -8.14
C HIS A 374 6.17 -22.62 -8.63
N CYS A 375 6.29 -21.42 -9.21
CA CYS A 375 5.18 -20.74 -9.86
C CYS A 375 4.91 -21.36 -11.23
N GLU A 376 3.65 -21.64 -11.53
CA GLU A 376 3.27 -22.26 -12.80
C GLU A 376 3.65 -21.41 -14.01
N TRP A 377 3.62 -20.08 -13.86
CA TRP A 377 3.94 -19.14 -14.92
C TRP A 377 5.43 -19.04 -15.24
N PHE A 378 6.32 -19.53 -14.35
CA PHE A 378 7.77 -19.44 -14.49
C PHE A 378 8.45 -20.79 -14.71
N ARG A 379 7.68 -21.85 -15.00
CA ARG A 379 8.19 -23.22 -15.23
C ARG A 379 9.14 -23.34 -16.43
N ASP A 380 9.03 -22.42 -17.38
CA ASP A 380 9.83 -22.35 -18.59
C ASP A 380 11.22 -21.73 -18.36
N LEU A 381 11.55 -21.31 -17.14
CA LEU A 381 12.85 -20.77 -16.78
C LEU A 381 13.94 -21.83 -17.04
N LYS A 382 14.67 -21.67 -18.14
CA LYS A 382 15.90 -22.43 -18.38
C LYS A 382 16.97 -21.89 -17.44
N PRO A 383 17.50 -22.69 -16.51
CA PRO A 383 18.51 -22.21 -15.59
C PRO A 383 19.79 -21.91 -16.39
N VAL A 384 20.14 -20.63 -16.54
CA VAL A 384 21.42 -20.20 -17.10
C VAL A 384 22.49 -20.46 -16.04
N VAL A 385 22.87 -21.72 -15.88
CA VAL A 385 24.03 -22.14 -15.08
C VAL A 385 25.25 -22.11 -15.99
N SER A 386 26.12 -21.12 -15.81
CA SER A 386 27.52 -21.24 -16.25
C SER A 386 28.35 -21.70 -15.04
N PRO A 387 29.22 -22.73 -15.15
CA PRO A 387 29.76 -23.42 -13.96
C PRO A 387 30.94 -22.74 -13.24
N ASN A 388 31.33 -21.50 -13.57
CA ASN A 388 32.52 -20.87 -12.99
C ASN A 388 32.19 -19.47 -12.46
N CYS A 389 32.18 -19.27 -11.14
CA CYS A 389 31.83 -17.98 -10.54
C CYS A 389 32.79 -17.57 -9.40
N HIS A 390 33.84 -16.85 -9.76
CA HIS A 390 34.66 -16.04 -8.87
C HIS A 390 34.98 -14.69 -9.55
N THR A 391 33.97 -13.86 -9.85
CA THR A 391 34.17 -12.43 -10.19
C THR A 391 32.90 -11.63 -9.92
N SER A 392 33.07 -10.41 -9.42
CA SER A 392 32.04 -9.44 -8.97
C SER A 392 31.20 -8.80 -10.09
N THR A 393 31.21 -9.36 -11.29
CA THR A 393 30.60 -8.77 -12.50
C THR A 393 29.33 -9.50 -12.96
N TYR A 394 29.01 -10.64 -12.33
CA TYR A 394 27.80 -11.40 -12.68
C TYR A 394 26.61 -10.98 -11.83
N PRO A 395 25.43 -10.78 -12.44
CA PRO A 395 24.22 -10.44 -11.68
C PRO A 395 23.87 -11.58 -10.72
N SER A 396 23.51 -11.21 -9.50
CA SER A 396 23.11 -12.14 -8.45
C SER A 396 21.91 -12.99 -8.90
N LEU A 397 21.70 -14.15 -8.27
CA LEU A 397 20.56 -15.01 -8.58
C LEU A 397 19.23 -14.25 -8.47
N ALA A 398 19.13 -13.34 -7.49
CA ALA A 398 17.97 -12.48 -7.28
C ALA A 398 17.79 -11.43 -8.39
N GLN A 399 18.88 -10.82 -8.88
CA GLN A 399 18.82 -9.90 -10.02
C GLN A 399 18.36 -10.62 -11.29
N ARG A 400 18.85 -11.83 -11.55
CA ARG A 400 18.39 -12.65 -12.68
C ARG A 400 16.92 -13.04 -12.55
N ALA A 401 16.49 -13.43 -11.34
CA ALA A 401 15.10 -13.77 -11.05
C ALA A 401 14.17 -12.56 -11.23
N SER A 402 14.52 -11.40 -10.70
CA SER A 402 13.77 -10.15 -10.86
C SER A 402 13.69 -9.74 -12.32
N HIS A 403 14.80 -9.80 -13.07
CA HIS A 403 14.82 -9.52 -14.50
C HIS A 403 13.90 -10.48 -15.27
N TYR A 404 13.92 -11.78 -14.95
CA TYR A 404 13.04 -12.77 -15.58
C TYR A 404 11.56 -12.48 -15.34
N ILE A 405 11.19 -12.16 -14.10
CA ILE A 405 9.82 -11.78 -13.76
C ILE A 405 9.43 -10.52 -14.57
N GLY A 406 10.29 -9.50 -14.60
CA GLY A 406 10.07 -8.30 -15.41
C GLY A 406 9.88 -8.60 -16.90
N MET A 407 10.69 -9.50 -17.47
CA MET A 407 10.55 -9.95 -18.86
C MET A 407 9.20 -10.63 -19.11
N LYS A 408 8.72 -11.47 -18.19
CA LYS A 408 7.40 -12.12 -18.31
C LYS A 408 6.25 -11.13 -18.33
N PHE A 409 6.31 -10.08 -17.51
CA PHE A 409 5.32 -9.00 -17.55
C PHE A 409 5.45 -8.15 -18.82
N LYS A 410 6.66 -7.91 -19.32
CA LYS A 410 6.88 -7.23 -20.61
C LYS A 410 6.29 -8.01 -21.79
N GLU A 411 6.57 -9.32 -21.87
CA GLU A 411 5.98 -10.23 -22.88
C GLU A 411 4.45 -10.17 -22.84
N LEU A 412 3.88 -10.23 -21.64
CA LEU A 412 2.44 -10.14 -21.43
C LEU A 412 1.87 -8.79 -21.89
N PHE A 413 2.49 -7.68 -21.47
CA PHE A 413 2.02 -6.33 -21.82
C PHE A 413 2.09 -6.07 -23.34
N HIS A 414 3.19 -6.48 -23.98
CA HIS A 414 3.35 -6.35 -25.43
C HIS A 414 2.30 -7.17 -26.18
N SER A 415 1.97 -8.38 -25.69
CA SER A 415 0.91 -9.21 -26.28
C SER A 415 -0.51 -8.60 -26.18
N LEU A 416 -0.73 -7.66 -25.25
CA LEU A 416 -2.03 -7.03 -25.00
C LEU A 416 -2.18 -5.65 -25.65
N THR A 417 -1.10 -4.87 -25.76
CA THR A 417 -1.18 -3.44 -26.12
C THR A 417 -0.22 -2.98 -27.23
N ASP A 418 0.71 -3.85 -27.67
CA ASP A 418 1.82 -3.51 -28.59
C ASP A 418 2.75 -2.37 -28.10
N ASN A 419 2.51 -1.83 -26.90
CA ASN A 419 3.27 -0.74 -26.28
C ASN A 419 4.43 -1.27 -25.42
N LYS A 420 5.35 -0.37 -25.04
CA LYS A 420 6.50 -0.69 -24.18
C LYS A 420 6.12 -0.61 -22.70
N LEU A 421 6.41 -1.68 -21.95
CA LEU A 421 6.32 -1.68 -20.48
C LEU A 421 7.67 -1.26 -19.86
N PHE A 422 7.64 -0.20 -19.06
CA PHE A 422 8.78 0.22 -18.25
C PHE A 422 8.84 -0.60 -16.96
N VAL A 423 10.03 -0.86 -16.44
CA VAL A 423 10.21 -1.70 -15.24
C VAL A 423 11.24 -1.06 -14.30
N SER A 424 10.94 -1.01 -13.01
CA SER A 424 11.86 -0.56 -11.97
C SER A 424 11.81 -1.49 -10.74
N PRO A 425 12.96 -2.04 -10.29
CA PRO A 425 13.04 -2.77 -9.03
C PRO A 425 13.04 -1.80 -7.84
N VAL A 426 12.23 -2.09 -6.82
CA VAL A 426 12.06 -1.21 -5.67
C VAL A 426 12.15 -1.99 -4.36
N ILE A 427 12.76 -1.36 -3.36
CA ILE A 427 12.68 -1.79 -1.96
C ILE A 427 11.83 -0.73 -1.27
N GLY A 428 10.54 -0.99 -1.08
CA GLY A 428 9.61 0.05 -0.60
C GLY A 428 9.94 0.65 0.78
N LEU A 429 10.83 0.00 1.55
CA LEU A 429 11.35 0.48 2.83
C LEU A 429 12.54 1.46 2.70
N GLU A 430 13.19 1.49 1.53
CA GLU A 430 14.33 2.35 1.24
C GLU A 430 13.86 3.57 0.44
N ASN A 431 14.19 4.75 0.96
CA ASN A 431 13.85 6.03 0.37
C ASN A 431 14.40 6.20 -1.06
N ASP A 432 15.66 5.82 -1.29
CA ASP A 432 16.37 6.06 -2.54
C ASP A 432 15.73 5.30 -3.71
N THR A 433 15.35 4.04 -3.49
CA THR A 433 14.73 3.21 -4.55
C THR A 433 13.32 3.68 -4.94
N VAL A 434 12.54 4.18 -3.96
CA VAL A 434 11.21 4.73 -4.23
C VAL A 434 11.31 6.06 -4.97
N ASP A 435 12.24 6.92 -4.56
CA ASP A 435 12.53 8.19 -5.22
C ASP A 435 13.00 7.98 -6.67
N GLU A 436 13.91 7.03 -6.92
CA GLU A 436 14.36 6.65 -8.26
C GLU A 436 13.20 6.17 -9.14
N ALA A 437 12.33 5.30 -8.63
CA ALA A 437 11.16 4.82 -9.38
C ALA A 437 10.16 5.94 -9.73
N LEU A 438 9.92 6.88 -8.80
CA LEU A 438 9.04 8.03 -9.06
C LEU A 438 9.67 9.03 -10.03
N ARG A 439 10.99 9.27 -9.95
CA ARG A 439 11.70 10.08 -10.95
C ARG A 439 11.66 9.43 -12.33
N TYR A 440 11.81 8.11 -12.41
CA TYR A 440 11.70 7.41 -13.67
C TYR A 440 10.29 7.52 -14.26
N ALA A 441 9.23 7.44 -13.44
CA ALA A 441 7.87 7.73 -13.87
C ALA A 441 7.71 9.15 -14.44
N ARG A 442 8.34 10.15 -13.80
CA ARG A 442 8.40 11.51 -14.33
C ARG A 442 9.09 11.55 -15.69
N GLU A 443 10.27 10.93 -15.84
CA GLU A 443 11.02 10.93 -17.09
C GLU A 443 10.22 10.31 -18.25
N ILE A 444 9.45 9.25 -17.99
CA ILE A 444 8.58 8.62 -18.99
C ILE A 444 7.53 9.61 -19.50
N ILE A 445 6.86 10.34 -18.61
CA ILE A 445 5.85 11.35 -19.00
C ILE A 445 6.50 12.50 -19.79
N MET A 446 7.64 13.00 -19.33
CA MET A 446 8.31 14.14 -19.98
C MET A 446 8.79 13.79 -21.39
N ARG A 447 9.21 12.54 -21.65
CA ARG A 447 9.61 12.10 -23.00
C ARG A 447 8.46 12.16 -24.00
N GLU A 448 7.23 11.84 -23.59
CA GLU A 448 6.06 11.96 -24.47
C GLU A 448 5.74 13.42 -24.78
N GLU A 449 5.83 14.29 -23.77
CA GLU A 449 5.62 15.73 -23.96
C GLU A 449 6.68 16.36 -24.87
N GLU A 450 7.88 15.79 -24.94
CA GLU A 450 8.94 16.22 -25.86
C GLU A 450 8.77 15.64 -27.27
N GLU A 451 8.17 14.46 -27.45
CA GLU A 451 7.90 13.85 -28.76
C GLU A 451 6.68 14.47 -29.48
N GLU A 452 5.63 14.85 -28.74
CA GLU A 452 4.42 15.52 -29.25
C GLU A 452 4.66 16.85 -30.01
N PRO A 453 5.57 17.77 -29.61
CA PRO A 453 5.82 19.02 -30.34
C PRO A 453 6.50 18.83 -31.70
N TYR A 454 7.04 17.64 -32.01
CA TYR A 454 7.69 17.37 -33.31
C TYR A 454 6.73 16.81 -34.37
N LEU A 455 5.55 16.29 -34.01
CA LEU A 455 4.60 15.82 -35.04
C LEU A 455 3.91 16.97 -35.80
N ASN A 456 3.93 18.19 -35.26
CA ASN A 456 3.34 19.37 -35.89
C ASN A 456 4.36 20.31 -36.55
N ARG A 457 5.65 19.96 -36.56
CA ARG A 457 6.70 20.83 -37.11
C ARG A 457 7.76 20.06 -37.89
N GLU A 458 7.67 20.21 -39.21
CA GLU A 458 8.73 20.06 -40.22
C GLU A 458 8.99 18.60 -40.65
N LEU A 459 8.50 18.12 -41.81
CA LEU A 459 8.96 18.51 -43.16
C LEU A 459 10.20 19.44 -43.13
N PHE A 460 11.35 18.84 -43.38
CA PHE A 460 12.67 19.40 -43.70
C PHE A 460 13.79 19.28 -42.65
N SER A 461 14.91 18.78 -43.17
CA SER A 461 16.31 18.80 -42.72
C SER A 461 16.79 17.82 -41.63
N THR A 462 17.47 16.80 -42.16
CA THR A 462 18.73 16.19 -41.70
C THR A 462 19.67 17.17 -40.98
N ASP A 463 20.10 16.86 -39.75
CA ASP A 463 21.38 16.20 -39.47
C ASP A 463 21.74 16.23 -37.96
N SER A 464 22.16 15.05 -37.51
CA SER A 464 23.10 14.63 -36.46
C SER A 464 23.51 15.49 -35.23
N GLU A 465 23.64 14.73 -34.14
CA GLU A 465 24.57 14.84 -32.99
C GLU A 465 24.11 15.60 -31.73
N ALA A 466 23.69 14.82 -30.72
CA ALA A 466 23.94 15.13 -29.31
C ALA A 466 24.26 13.84 -28.54
N SER A 467 25.38 13.90 -27.82
CA SER A 467 26.02 12.80 -27.08
C SER A 467 25.38 12.53 -25.70
N SER A 468 25.20 11.24 -25.44
CA SER A 468 25.45 10.50 -24.19
C SER A 468 24.98 11.06 -22.83
N CYS A 469 23.99 10.39 -22.25
CA CYS A 469 23.96 10.11 -20.81
C CYS A 469 23.64 8.62 -20.62
N PHE A 470 24.62 7.86 -20.12
CA PHE A 470 24.57 6.42 -19.95
C PHE A 470 23.73 6.03 -18.74
N LEU A 471 22.57 5.40 -18.96
CA LEU A 471 21.97 4.43 -18.05
C LEU A 471 21.47 3.25 -18.89
N LEU A 472 21.92 2.06 -18.50
CA LEU A 472 21.88 0.77 -19.20
C LEU A 472 20.58 0.47 -19.96
N GLU A 473 20.58 0.76 -21.27
CA GLU A 473 19.82 0.01 -22.26
C GLU A 473 20.38 -1.42 -22.34
N ASN A 474 19.63 -2.38 -21.80
CA ASN A 474 19.71 -3.75 -22.27
C ASN A 474 18.57 -3.95 -23.25
N ASP A 475 18.77 -3.46 -24.46
CA ASP A 475 18.01 -3.87 -25.64
C ASP A 475 18.32 -5.33 -25.94
N LEU A 476 17.34 -6.18 -25.71
CA LEU A 476 17.18 -7.42 -26.47
C LEU A 476 15.83 -7.30 -27.15
N HIS A 477 15.90 -6.97 -28.44
CA HIS A 477 14.84 -7.26 -29.39
C HIS A 477 14.33 -8.69 -29.17
N VAL A 478 13.04 -8.81 -28.88
CA VAL A 478 12.22 -9.97 -29.24
C VAL A 478 11.13 -9.46 -30.15
#